data_AF-A0A7C7E3N6-F1
#
_entry.id   AF-A0A7C7E3N6-F1
#
_cell.length_a   1.000
_cell.length_b   1.000
_cell.length_c   1.000
_cell.angle_alpha   90.00
_cell.angle_beta   90.00
_cell.angle_gamma   90.00
#
_symmetry.space_group_name_H-M   'P 1'
#
loop_
_entity.id
_entity.type
_entity.pdbx_description
1 polymer ?
#
loop_
_entity_poly.entity_id
_entity_poly.type
_entity_poly.pdbx_seq_one_letter_code
_entity_poly.pdbx_strand_id
1 'polypeptide(L)'
;MKEDKLKLRRKIYRLVAEHARTLDNLEDVFNVVIDSIGEDINREEAEYRVRAALGTFEEGKIPEEVDFPFISIIEKACIEHSEDCTCTQVCECEAIAKSGEKGTPVLDINKCLSCGLCIVACPEGAITDKAEIAQTIKLIKKHKRVYAILAPAFSGQFGPEVSEEQIKSALLMLGFYDVMEVALGADMITIKEAEEFIKRMGRGDEFMITSCCCPPFVRMAKGFK
;
A
#
# COMPACT_ATOMS: atom_id res chain seq x y z
N MET A 1 13.53 18.33 -10.87
CA MET A 1 14.67 17.54 -11.42
C MET A 1 14.95 18.03 -12.84
N LYS A 2 16.22 18.22 -13.25
CA LYS A 2 16.57 18.63 -14.63
C LYS A 2 16.02 17.61 -15.66
N GLU A 3 15.50 18.10 -16.78
CA GLU A 3 14.78 17.31 -17.80
C GLU A 3 15.59 16.14 -18.37
N ASP A 4 16.91 16.30 -18.45
CA ASP A 4 17.83 15.26 -18.91
C ASP A 4 17.86 14.04 -17.96
N LYS A 5 17.69 14.25 -16.65
CA LYS A 5 17.62 13.16 -15.67
C LYS A 5 16.34 12.34 -15.78
N LEU A 6 15.25 12.96 -16.24
CA LEU A 6 13.97 12.29 -16.49
C LEU A 6 14.03 11.43 -17.76
N LYS A 7 14.66 11.94 -18.83
CA LYS A 7 14.89 11.17 -20.08
C LYS A 7 15.76 9.95 -19.82
N LEU A 8 16.85 10.13 -19.08
CA LEU A 8 17.76 9.03 -18.74
C LEU A 8 17.04 7.95 -17.92
N ARG A 9 16.24 8.36 -16.93
CA ARG A 9 15.47 7.42 -16.11
C ARG A 9 14.49 6.57 -16.91
N ARG A 10 13.73 7.18 -17.83
CA ARG A 10 12.79 6.46 -18.71
C ARG A 10 13.53 5.44 -19.60
N LYS A 11 14.73 5.80 -20.07
CA LYS A 11 15.60 4.88 -20.83
C LYS A 11 15.99 3.65 -20.00
N ILE A 12 16.37 3.84 -18.73
CA ILE A 12 16.75 2.73 -17.82
C ILE A 12 15.59 1.75 -17.61
N TYR A 13 14.41 2.25 -17.21
CA TYR A 13 13.26 1.35 -16.95
C TYR A 13 12.80 0.61 -18.20
N ARG A 14 12.85 1.26 -19.37
CA ARG A 14 12.56 0.60 -20.64
C ARG A 14 13.54 -0.53 -20.92
N LEU A 15 14.84 -0.29 -20.76
CA LEU A 15 15.88 -1.29 -20.97
C LEU A 15 15.74 -2.47 -19.99
N VAL A 16 15.47 -2.20 -18.71
CA VAL A 16 15.20 -3.25 -17.72
C VAL A 16 13.98 -4.07 -18.12
N ALA A 17 12.88 -3.43 -18.53
CA ALA A 17 11.66 -4.14 -18.95
C ALA A 17 11.85 -4.95 -20.24
N GLU A 18 12.67 -4.47 -21.18
CA GLU A 18 13.00 -5.18 -22.42
C GLU A 18 13.89 -6.42 -22.15
N HIS A 19 14.88 -6.32 -21.25
CA HIS A 19 15.86 -7.39 -21.03
C HIS A 19 15.46 -8.38 -19.92
N ALA A 20 14.70 -7.96 -18.91
CA ALA A 20 14.21 -8.83 -17.83
C ALA A 20 13.33 -9.99 -18.34
N ARG A 21 12.80 -9.89 -19.57
CA ARG A 21 12.00 -10.95 -20.22
C ARG A 21 12.83 -12.06 -20.87
N THR A 22 14.15 -11.91 -20.98
CA THR A 22 14.96 -12.75 -21.89
C THR A 22 16.18 -13.42 -21.25
N LEU A 23 16.47 -13.21 -19.97
CA LEU A 23 17.72 -13.70 -19.35
C LEU A 23 17.46 -14.34 -17.99
N ASP A 24 18.03 -15.54 -17.78
CA ASP A 24 17.89 -16.36 -16.56
C ASP A 24 18.78 -15.87 -15.39
N ASN A 25 19.61 -14.84 -15.58
CA ASN A 25 20.55 -14.33 -14.58
C ASN A 25 20.49 -12.80 -14.43
N LEU A 26 20.25 -12.32 -13.20
CA LEU A 26 20.15 -10.89 -12.86
C LEU A 26 21.45 -10.10 -13.16
N GLU A 27 22.60 -10.77 -13.11
CA GLU A 27 23.92 -10.14 -13.32
C GLU A 27 24.12 -9.72 -14.79
N ASP A 28 23.53 -10.47 -15.72
CA ASP A 28 23.60 -10.17 -17.16
C ASP A 28 22.68 -9.00 -17.52
N VAL A 29 21.49 -8.92 -16.92
CA VAL A 29 20.58 -7.76 -17.05
C VAL A 29 21.26 -6.49 -16.54
N PHE A 30 22.00 -6.60 -15.44
CA PHE A 30 22.77 -5.49 -14.89
C PHE A 30 23.85 -4.98 -15.86
N ASN A 31 24.69 -5.87 -16.40
CA ASN A 31 25.78 -5.48 -17.30
C ASN A 31 25.25 -4.82 -18.59
N VAL A 32 24.18 -5.37 -19.19
CA VAL A 32 23.58 -4.81 -20.42
C VAL A 32 22.98 -3.43 -20.19
N VAL A 33 22.33 -3.21 -19.05
CA VAL A 33 21.73 -1.92 -18.70
C VAL A 33 22.83 -0.88 -18.45
N ILE A 34 23.91 -1.24 -17.75
CA ILE A 34 25.05 -0.34 -17.51
C ILE A 34 25.76 0.05 -18.82
N ASP A 35 26.03 -0.92 -19.69
CA ASP A 35 26.68 -0.68 -21.00
C ASP A 35 25.82 0.22 -21.92
N SER A 36 24.49 0.13 -21.81
CA SER A 36 23.54 0.93 -22.60
C SER A 36 23.38 2.38 -22.11
N ILE A 37 23.77 2.67 -20.87
CA ILE A 37 23.64 3.99 -20.24
C ILE A 37 24.89 4.85 -20.45
N GLY A 38 26.09 4.26 -20.58
CA GLY A 38 27.33 5.00 -20.80
C GLY A 38 27.71 5.95 -19.64
N GLU A 39 28.38 7.08 -19.94
CA GLU A 39 28.87 8.07 -18.96
C GLU A 39 27.78 9.02 -18.38
N ASP A 40 26.52 8.88 -18.80
CA ASP A 40 25.44 9.81 -18.44
C ASP A 40 25.02 9.76 -16.94
N ILE A 41 25.56 8.82 -16.17
CA ILE A 41 25.30 8.67 -14.73
C ILE A 41 26.50 8.05 -14.00
N ASN A 42 26.67 8.36 -12.71
CA ASN A 42 27.65 7.67 -11.87
C ASN A 42 27.26 6.19 -11.71
N ARG A 43 28.23 5.28 -11.81
CA ARG A 43 28.06 3.81 -11.77
C ARG A 43 27.31 3.34 -10.51
N GLU A 44 27.62 3.94 -9.37
CA GLU A 44 26.94 3.66 -8.10
C GLU A 44 25.44 4.03 -8.16
N GLU A 45 25.10 5.17 -8.75
CA GLU A 45 23.70 5.58 -8.87
C GLU A 45 22.91 4.76 -9.91
N ALA A 46 23.58 4.28 -10.96
CA ALA A 46 22.99 3.31 -11.89
C ALA A 46 22.70 1.98 -11.20
N GLU A 47 23.65 1.48 -10.42
CA GLU A 47 23.52 0.22 -9.68
C GLU A 47 22.32 0.23 -8.74
N TYR A 48 22.13 1.30 -7.96
CA TYR A 48 20.96 1.44 -7.10
C TYR A 48 19.63 1.43 -7.86
N ARG A 49 19.58 2.01 -9.07
CA ARG A 49 18.34 2.07 -9.88
C ARG A 49 18.01 0.73 -10.50
N VAL A 50 19.02 -0.03 -10.91
CA VAL A 50 18.85 -1.39 -11.43
C VAL A 50 18.43 -2.32 -10.29
N ARG A 51 19.09 -2.27 -9.13
CA ARG A 51 18.68 -3.03 -7.94
C ARG A 51 17.26 -2.71 -7.49
N ALA A 52 16.85 -1.44 -7.55
CA ALA A 52 15.49 -1.03 -7.26
C ALA A 52 14.46 -1.58 -8.25
N ALA A 53 14.80 -1.62 -9.55
CA ALA A 53 13.95 -2.21 -10.58
C ALA A 53 13.88 -3.75 -10.50
N LEU A 54 14.94 -4.39 -9.99
CA LEU A 54 15.02 -5.85 -9.80
C LEU A 54 14.57 -6.31 -8.41
N GLY A 55 14.18 -5.39 -7.52
CA GLY A 55 13.69 -5.71 -6.16
C GLY A 55 14.76 -6.22 -5.20
N THR A 56 16.05 -6.10 -5.52
CA THR A 56 17.16 -6.55 -4.66
C THR A 56 17.60 -5.44 -3.71
N PHE A 57 16.79 -5.13 -2.70
CA PHE A 57 17.16 -4.22 -1.62
C PHE A 57 17.73 -5.01 -0.43
N GLU A 58 18.71 -4.43 0.28
CA GLU A 58 19.05 -4.92 1.62
C GLU A 58 17.83 -4.74 2.53
N GLU A 59 17.45 -5.81 3.25
CA GLU A 59 16.31 -5.80 4.16
C GLU A 59 16.53 -4.76 5.26
N GLY A 60 15.78 -3.67 5.21
CA GLY A 60 15.59 -2.82 6.38
C GLY A 60 14.88 -3.62 7.47
N LYS A 61 15.24 -3.42 8.74
CA LYS A 61 14.50 -4.00 9.87
C LYS A 61 13.08 -3.47 9.85
N ILE A 62 12.13 -4.33 9.47
CA ILE A 62 10.70 -4.05 9.60
C ILE A 62 10.40 -3.98 11.10
N PRO A 63 9.75 -2.92 11.61
CA PRO A 63 9.38 -2.85 13.02
C PRO A 63 8.54 -4.08 13.41
N GLU A 64 8.88 -4.71 14.52
CA GLU A 64 8.18 -5.92 15.02
C GLU A 64 6.72 -5.62 15.38
N GLU A 65 6.43 -4.38 15.76
CA GLU A 65 5.08 -3.89 16.08
C GLU A 65 4.82 -2.55 15.38
N VAL A 66 3.64 -2.44 14.77
CA VAL A 66 3.12 -1.19 14.19
C VAL A 66 2.05 -0.68 15.14
N ASP A 67 2.20 0.54 15.66
CA ASP A 67 1.22 1.13 16.59
C ASP A 67 -0.11 1.41 15.88
N PHE A 68 -1.16 0.72 16.34
CA PHE A 68 -2.57 0.87 15.94
C PHE A 68 -3.28 1.84 16.91
N PRO A 69 -4.18 2.74 16.46
CA PRO A 69 -5.27 2.43 15.52
C PRO A 69 -5.29 3.26 14.21
N PHE A 70 -5.80 2.64 13.14
CA PHE A 70 -6.07 3.31 11.86
C PHE A 70 -7.36 4.14 11.86
N ILE A 71 -8.26 3.89 12.81
CA ILE A 71 -9.54 4.61 12.93
C ILE A 71 -9.41 5.61 14.08
N SER A 72 -9.76 6.86 13.81
CA SER A 72 -9.77 7.97 14.75
C SER A 72 -11.18 8.53 14.90
N ILE A 73 -11.51 8.96 16.11
CA ILE A 73 -12.81 9.57 16.43
C ILE A 73 -12.59 11.04 16.78
N ILE A 74 -13.27 11.92 16.07
CA ILE A 74 -13.33 13.35 16.35
C ILE A 74 -14.56 13.59 17.22
N GLU A 75 -14.38 13.51 18.55
CA GLU A 75 -15.47 13.55 19.52
C GLU A 75 -16.45 14.73 19.31
N LYS A 76 -15.92 15.90 18.96
CA LYS A 76 -16.72 17.12 18.78
C LYS A 76 -17.43 17.22 17.43
N ALA A 77 -17.07 16.38 16.46
CA ALA A 77 -17.75 16.34 15.18
C ALA A 77 -19.03 15.50 15.27
N CYS A 78 -19.15 14.64 16.28
CA CYS A 78 -20.34 13.83 16.48
C CYS A 78 -21.47 14.67 17.12
N ILE A 79 -22.61 14.76 16.43
CA ILE A 79 -23.78 15.54 16.87
C ILE A 79 -24.72 14.66 17.70
N GLU A 80 -25.03 13.46 17.23
CA GLU A 80 -25.88 12.50 17.94
C GLU A 80 -25.42 11.04 17.72
N HIS A 81 -24.83 10.43 18.74
CA HIS A 81 -24.58 8.99 18.75
C HIS A 81 -25.71 8.26 19.50
N SER A 82 -26.64 7.73 18.71
CA SER A 82 -27.67 6.79 19.16
C SER A 82 -27.21 5.34 18.99
N GLU A 83 -27.89 4.39 19.64
CA GLU A 83 -27.64 2.95 19.45
C GLU A 83 -27.97 2.52 18.00
N ASP A 84 -28.90 3.22 17.36
CA ASP A 84 -29.30 3.00 15.95
C ASP A 84 -28.42 3.78 14.95
N CYS A 85 -27.27 4.31 15.38
CA CYS A 85 -26.38 5.05 14.50
C CYS A 85 -25.75 4.11 13.45
N THR A 86 -25.61 4.61 12.22
CA THR A 86 -25.09 3.84 11.09
C THR A 86 -23.70 3.26 11.36
N CYS A 87 -22.85 3.98 12.10
CA CYS A 87 -21.50 3.50 12.43
C CYS A 87 -21.51 2.27 13.35
N THR A 88 -22.50 2.15 14.23
CA THR A 88 -22.71 0.96 15.07
C THR A 88 -23.30 -0.18 14.25
N GLN A 89 -24.28 0.13 13.39
CA GLN A 89 -24.97 -0.87 12.56
C GLN A 89 -24.04 -1.58 11.57
N VAL A 90 -23.06 -0.88 11.00
CA VAL A 90 -22.07 -1.46 10.07
C VAL A 90 -20.88 -2.10 10.78
N CYS A 91 -20.80 -2.05 12.12
CA CYS A 91 -19.68 -2.59 12.86
C CYS A 91 -19.97 -4.02 13.33
N GLU A 92 -19.65 -5.02 12.50
CA GLU A 92 -19.98 -6.43 12.81
C GLU A 92 -19.25 -6.98 14.05
N CYS A 93 -18.16 -6.34 14.46
CA CYS A 93 -17.39 -6.72 15.65
C CYS A 93 -17.83 -5.97 16.92
N GLU A 94 -18.88 -5.15 16.85
CA GLU A 94 -19.41 -4.35 17.98
C GLU A 94 -18.30 -3.56 18.70
N ALA A 95 -17.33 -3.07 17.92
CA ALA A 95 -16.18 -2.34 18.44
C ALA A 95 -16.50 -0.86 18.72
N ILE A 96 -17.61 -0.34 18.21
CA ILE A 96 -18.06 1.03 18.44
C ILE A 96 -19.19 1.00 19.46
N ALA A 97 -18.98 1.72 20.56
CA ALA A 97 -19.95 1.82 21.66
C ALA A 97 -20.20 3.27 22.04
N LYS A 98 -21.30 3.49 22.74
CA LYS A 98 -21.68 4.79 23.29
C LYS A 98 -21.04 5.03 24.65
N SER A 99 -20.43 6.20 24.84
CA SER A 99 -20.03 6.70 26.16
C SER A 99 -20.78 7.97 26.54
N GLY A 100 -21.33 7.98 27.76
CA GLY A 100 -22.06 9.11 28.33
C GLY A 100 -23.46 9.35 27.74
N GLU A 101 -24.19 10.33 28.29
CA GLU A 101 -25.59 10.61 27.94
C GLU A 101 -25.75 11.20 26.53
N LYS A 102 -24.87 12.15 26.16
CA LYS A 102 -24.84 12.79 24.82
C LYS A 102 -24.34 11.87 23.71
N GLY A 103 -23.71 10.76 24.07
CA GLY A 103 -23.18 9.77 23.15
C GLY A 103 -21.94 10.25 22.40
N THR A 104 -20.78 10.10 23.03
CA THR A 104 -19.51 10.12 22.28
C THR A 104 -19.27 8.69 21.79
N PRO A 105 -19.01 8.46 20.48
CA PRO A 105 -18.62 7.15 20.02
C PRO A 105 -17.22 6.80 20.59
N VAL A 106 -17.10 5.61 21.14
CA VAL A 106 -15.85 5.06 21.68
C VAL A 106 -15.50 3.80 20.93
N LEU A 107 -14.23 3.67 20.56
CA LEU A 107 -13.72 2.53 19.83
C LEU A 107 -12.96 1.58 20.76
N ASP A 108 -13.41 0.33 20.86
CA ASP A 108 -12.63 -0.76 21.43
C ASP A 108 -11.65 -1.31 20.38
N ILE A 109 -10.37 -0.93 20.53
CA ILE A 109 -9.30 -1.29 19.61
C ILE A 109 -9.06 -2.81 19.57
N ASN A 110 -9.36 -3.52 20.67
CA ASN A 110 -9.13 -4.96 20.78
C ASN A 110 -10.16 -5.75 19.97
N LYS A 111 -11.40 -5.25 19.89
CA LYS A 111 -12.47 -5.84 19.06
C LYS A 111 -12.40 -5.40 17.60
N CYS A 112 -11.95 -4.18 17.35
CA CYS A 112 -11.96 -3.56 16.03
C CYS A 112 -11.16 -4.38 14.99
N LEU A 113 -11.75 -4.64 13.83
CA LEU A 113 -11.05 -5.29 12.71
C LEU A 113 -10.25 -4.31 11.84
N SER A 114 -10.39 -3.00 12.06
CA SER A 114 -9.82 -1.94 11.21
C SER A 114 -10.28 -2.01 9.75
N CYS A 115 -11.53 -2.43 9.50
CA CYS A 115 -12.09 -2.56 8.15
C CYS A 115 -12.50 -1.22 7.50
N GLY A 116 -12.72 -0.17 8.31
CA GLY A 116 -13.08 1.17 7.82
C GLY A 116 -14.53 1.34 7.37
N LEU A 117 -15.40 0.34 7.49
CA LEU A 117 -16.82 0.45 7.11
C LEU A 117 -17.55 1.57 7.87
N CYS A 118 -17.22 1.76 9.13
CA CYS A 118 -17.75 2.84 9.96
C CYS A 118 -17.33 4.24 9.50
N ILE A 119 -16.18 4.39 8.81
CA ILE A 119 -15.74 5.67 8.23
C ILE A 119 -16.68 6.06 7.08
N VAL A 120 -16.93 5.11 6.18
CA VAL A 120 -17.80 5.34 5.00
C VAL A 120 -19.26 5.55 5.43
N ALA A 121 -19.72 4.88 6.48
CA ALA A 121 -21.09 4.98 6.96
C ALA A 121 -21.39 6.23 7.79
N CYS A 122 -20.38 6.92 8.32
CA CYS A 122 -20.57 8.07 9.21
C CYS A 122 -20.96 9.32 8.39
N PRO A 123 -22.20 9.82 8.51
CA PRO A 123 -22.64 10.97 7.72
C PRO A 123 -21.96 12.29 8.15
N GLU A 124 -21.51 12.35 9.40
CA GLU A 124 -20.92 13.54 10.01
C GLU A 124 -19.40 13.62 9.82
N GLY A 125 -18.76 12.55 9.33
CA GLY A 125 -17.30 12.47 9.25
C GLY A 125 -16.61 12.46 10.63
N ALA A 126 -17.35 12.13 11.69
CA ALA A 126 -16.82 12.04 13.05
C ALA A 126 -15.87 10.85 13.23
N ILE A 127 -16.01 9.81 12.40
CA ILE A 127 -15.10 8.67 12.32
C ILE A 127 -14.28 8.81 11.05
N THR A 128 -12.96 8.83 11.19
CA THR A 128 -12.03 9.05 10.08
C THR A 128 -10.83 8.11 10.19
N ASP A 129 -10.13 7.90 9.08
CA ASP A 129 -8.84 7.24 9.07
C ASP A 129 -7.74 8.14 9.65
N LYS A 130 -6.69 7.52 10.18
CA LYS A 130 -5.50 8.24 10.65
C LYS A 130 -4.77 8.84 9.46
N ALA A 131 -4.99 10.12 9.20
CA ALA A 131 -4.29 10.84 8.16
C ALA A 131 -2.79 10.98 8.48
N GLU A 132 -1.93 10.54 7.55
CA GLU A 132 -0.48 10.66 7.66
C GLU A 132 0.13 11.76 6.76
N ILE A 133 -0.71 12.70 6.31
CA ILE A 133 -0.32 13.75 5.34
C ILE A 133 0.91 14.54 5.82
N ALA A 134 0.95 14.97 7.08
CA ALA A 134 2.08 15.74 7.61
C ALA A 134 3.38 14.93 7.65
N GLN A 135 3.28 13.63 7.97
CA GLN A 135 4.38 12.67 7.98
C GLN A 135 4.89 12.46 6.55
N THR A 136 3.99 12.26 5.58
CA THR A 136 4.32 12.14 4.16
C THR A 136 5.03 13.39 3.64
N ILE A 137 4.54 14.59 3.95
CA ILE A 137 5.19 15.85 3.55
C ILE A 137 6.60 15.95 4.16
N LYS A 138 6.76 15.60 5.45
CA LYS A 138 8.07 15.59 6.11
C LYS A 138 9.03 14.59 5.44
N LEU A 139 8.54 13.40 5.07
CA LEU A 139 9.32 12.39 4.36
C LEU A 139 9.80 12.91 3.01
N ILE A 140 8.89 13.46 2.19
CA ILE A 140 9.22 14.05 0.88
C ILE A 140 10.24 15.18 1.00
N LYS A 141 10.12 16.04 2.03
CA LYS A 141 11.06 17.14 2.25
C LYS A 141 12.43 16.68 2.75
N LYS A 142 12.49 15.62 3.56
CA LYS A 142 13.72 15.15 4.21
C LYS A 142 14.54 14.21 3.32
N HIS A 143 13.87 13.34 2.56
CA HIS A 143 14.53 12.28 1.80
C HIS A 143 14.51 12.58 0.30
N LYS A 144 15.61 12.26 -0.39
CA LYS A 144 15.72 12.47 -1.85
C LYS A 144 14.91 11.46 -2.68
N ARG A 145 14.55 10.32 -2.09
CA ARG A 145 13.89 9.19 -2.76
C ARG A 145 12.74 8.68 -1.89
N VAL A 146 11.53 9.15 -2.18
CA VAL A 146 10.28 8.68 -1.56
C VAL A 146 9.38 8.16 -2.66
N TYR A 147 8.96 6.91 -2.58
CA TYR A 147 8.15 6.25 -3.60
C TYR A 147 6.69 6.24 -3.13
N ALA A 148 5.77 6.56 -4.04
CA ALA A 148 4.35 6.31 -3.82
C ALA A 148 4.04 4.89 -4.31
N ILE A 149 3.36 4.10 -3.49
CA ILE A 149 2.92 2.75 -3.85
C ILE A 149 1.40 2.72 -3.82
N LEU A 150 0.76 2.56 -4.98
CA LEU A 150 -0.69 2.67 -5.16
C LEU A 150 -1.36 1.30 -5.12
N ALA A 151 -2.37 1.15 -4.24
CA ALA A 151 -3.20 -0.05 -4.17
C ALA A 151 -4.09 -0.18 -5.42
N PRO A 152 -4.38 -1.38 -5.95
CA PRO A 152 -5.01 -1.56 -7.26
C PRO A 152 -6.37 -0.87 -7.41
N ALA A 153 -7.11 -0.70 -6.31
CA ALA A 153 -8.43 -0.06 -6.30
C ALA A 153 -8.41 1.42 -6.74
N PHE A 154 -7.24 2.07 -6.78
CA PHE A 154 -7.13 3.49 -7.15
C PHE A 154 -7.63 3.78 -8.57
N SER A 155 -7.53 2.81 -9.50
CA SER A 155 -7.92 2.97 -10.90
C SER A 155 -9.42 3.22 -11.08
N GLY A 156 -10.26 2.72 -10.17
CA GLY A 156 -11.72 2.91 -10.20
C GLY A 156 -12.24 3.99 -9.23
N GLN A 157 -11.37 4.57 -8.40
CA GLN A 157 -11.82 5.39 -7.27
C GLN A 157 -12.21 6.83 -7.66
N PHE A 158 -11.60 7.39 -8.72
CA PHE A 158 -11.70 8.82 -9.03
C PHE A 158 -12.73 9.16 -10.12
N GLY A 159 -13.59 8.21 -10.49
CA GLY A 159 -14.61 8.38 -11.53
C GLY A 159 -14.06 8.35 -12.96
N PRO A 160 -14.93 8.43 -13.98
CA PRO A 160 -14.56 8.22 -15.38
C PRO A 160 -13.76 9.38 -16.00
N GLU A 161 -13.76 10.55 -15.37
CA GLU A 161 -13.05 11.75 -15.86
C GLU A 161 -11.57 11.78 -15.48
N VAL A 162 -11.14 10.88 -14.58
CA VAL A 162 -9.78 10.84 -14.05
C VAL A 162 -9.09 9.56 -14.52
N SER A 163 -8.02 9.72 -15.30
CA SER A 163 -7.19 8.61 -15.75
C SER A 163 -6.12 8.26 -14.70
N GLU A 164 -5.66 7.01 -14.72
CA GLU A 164 -4.57 6.55 -13.85
C GLU A 164 -3.29 7.38 -14.03
N GLU A 165 -2.99 7.78 -15.26
CA GLU A 165 -1.82 8.60 -15.60
C GLU A 165 -1.92 9.98 -14.97
N GLN A 166 -3.11 10.56 -14.86
CA GLN A 166 -3.31 11.84 -14.19
C GLN A 166 -2.97 11.71 -12.70
N ILE A 167 -3.40 10.63 -12.04
CA ILE A 167 -3.10 10.36 -10.63
C ILE A 167 -1.60 10.14 -10.41
N LYS A 168 -1.00 9.27 -11.23
CA LYS A 168 0.46 8.98 -11.20
C LYS A 168 1.26 10.28 -11.43
N SER A 169 0.84 11.10 -12.40
CA SER A 169 1.49 12.38 -12.70
C SER A 169 1.35 13.39 -11.55
N ALA A 170 0.17 13.48 -10.93
CA ALA A 170 -0.07 14.35 -9.79
C ALA A 170 0.86 14.01 -8.62
N LEU A 171 1.07 12.73 -8.32
CA LEU A 171 1.99 12.28 -7.27
C LEU A 171 3.45 12.65 -7.60
N LEU A 172 3.88 12.50 -8.85
CA LEU A 172 5.22 12.96 -9.27
C LEU A 172 5.36 14.49 -9.10
N MET A 173 4.31 15.26 -9.42
CA MET A 173 4.29 16.72 -9.22
C MET A 173 4.32 17.12 -7.74
N LEU A 174 3.71 16.32 -6.85
CA LEU A 174 3.75 16.52 -5.39
C LEU A 174 5.15 16.28 -4.79
N GLY A 175 6.09 15.71 -5.55
CA GLY A 175 7.48 15.54 -5.16
C GLY A 175 7.87 14.10 -4.83
N PHE A 176 7.01 13.12 -5.09
CA PHE A 176 7.42 11.72 -5.03
C PHE A 176 8.49 11.44 -6.10
N TYR A 177 9.44 10.59 -5.74
CA TYR A 177 10.50 10.17 -6.65
C TYR A 177 9.94 9.27 -7.74
N ASP A 178 9.17 8.23 -7.41
CA ASP A 178 8.44 7.38 -8.38
C ASP A 178 7.06 7.03 -7.86
N VAL A 179 6.24 6.49 -8.77
CA VAL A 179 4.95 5.88 -8.45
C VAL A 179 4.95 4.45 -8.96
N MET A 180 4.72 3.50 -8.04
CA MET A 180 4.65 2.07 -8.31
C MET A 180 3.27 1.55 -7.93
N GLU A 181 2.85 0.43 -8.52
CA GLU A 181 1.60 -0.23 -8.16
C GLU A 181 1.83 -1.44 -7.27
N VAL A 182 0.97 -1.59 -6.27
CA VAL A 182 0.90 -2.80 -5.43
C VAL A 182 0.51 -4.02 -6.27
N ALA A 183 -0.10 -3.84 -7.45
CA ALA A 183 -0.47 -4.92 -8.37
C ALA A 183 0.73 -5.82 -8.71
N LEU A 184 1.94 -5.26 -8.86
CA LEU A 184 3.16 -6.04 -9.06
C LEU A 184 3.41 -7.01 -7.90
N GLY A 185 3.24 -6.54 -6.67
CA GLY A 185 3.31 -7.38 -5.48
C GLY A 185 2.20 -8.42 -5.43
N ALA A 186 0.99 -8.07 -5.88
CA ALA A 186 -0.13 -8.99 -5.95
C ALA A 186 0.13 -10.15 -6.92
N ASP A 187 0.75 -9.89 -8.08
CA ASP A 187 1.15 -10.93 -9.03
C ASP A 187 2.18 -11.88 -8.40
N MET A 188 3.21 -11.33 -7.73
CA MET A 188 4.22 -12.12 -7.03
C MET A 188 3.62 -13.01 -5.94
N ILE A 189 2.67 -12.49 -5.17
CA ILE A 189 1.97 -13.26 -4.13
C ILE A 189 1.04 -14.31 -4.74
N THR A 190 0.37 -14.01 -5.85
CA THR A 190 -0.48 -14.97 -6.55
C THR A 190 0.29 -16.22 -6.96
N ILE A 191 1.51 -16.06 -7.48
CA ILE A 191 2.38 -17.20 -7.83
C ILE A 191 2.70 -18.03 -6.58
N LYS A 192 3.11 -17.37 -5.48
CA LYS A 192 3.44 -18.08 -4.23
C LYS A 192 2.23 -18.78 -3.60
N GLU A 193 1.07 -18.14 -3.58
CA GLU A 193 -0.16 -18.73 -3.07
C GLU A 193 -0.61 -19.92 -3.94
N ALA A 194 -0.44 -19.85 -5.26
CA ALA A 194 -0.72 -20.95 -6.16
C ALA A 194 0.22 -22.16 -5.93
N GLU A 195 1.52 -21.91 -5.75
CA GLU A 195 2.47 -22.97 -5.40
C GLU A 195 2.13 -23.63 -4.06
N GLU A 196 1.79 -22.82 -3.05
CA GLU A 196 1.37 -23.33 -1.75
C GLU A 196 0.06 -24.13 -1.85
N PHE A 197 -0.90 -23.64 -2.63
CA PHE A 197 -2.15 -24.34 -2.88
C PHE A 197 -1.91 -25.75 -3.44
N ILE A 198 -1.07 -25.87 -4.49
CA ILE A 198 -0.74 -27.16 -5.11
C ILE A 198 -0.13 -28.11 -4.07
N LYS A 199 0.81 -27.62 -3.24
CA LYS A 199 1.43 -28.43 -2.18
C LYS A 199 0.42 -28.91 -1.14
N ARG A 200 -0.48 -28.04 -0.70
CA ARG A 200 -1.51 -28.36 0.31
C ARG A 200 -2.53 -29.37 -0.21
N MET A 201 -2.97 -29.23 -1.47
CA MET A 201 -3.85 -30.22 -2.10
C MET A 201 -3.14 -31.56 -2.28
N GLY A 202 -1.85 -31.56 -2.65
CA GLY A 202 -1.04 -32.78 -2.73
C GLY A 202 -0.84 -33.48 -1.37
N ARG A 203 -0.86 -32.73 -0.26
CA ARG A 203 -0.81 -33.26 1.11
C ARG A 203 -2.16 -33.82 1.59
N GLY A 204 -3.25 -33.49 0.92
CA GLY A 204 -4.61 -33.88 1.31
C GLY A 204 -5.29 -32.91 2.27
N ASP A 205 -4.85 -31.64 2.35
CA ASP A 205 -5.58 -30.61 3.08
C ASP A 205 -6.96 -30.38 2.44
N GLU A 206 -8.01 -30.22 3.25
CA GLU A 206 -9.39 -30.05 2.75
C GLU A 206 -9.60 -28.73 1.98
N PHE A 207 -8.91 -27.66 2.40
CA PHE A 207 -9.02 -26.34 1.77
C PHE A 207 -7.80 -25.46 2.08
N MET A 208 -7.68 -24.38 1.32
CA MET A 208 -6.75 -23.27 1.58
C MET A 208 -7.50 -21.95 1.44
N ILE A 209 -7.24 -21.03 2.37
CA ILE A 209 -7.75 -19.67 2.30
C ILE A 209 -6.66 -18.78 1.69
N THR A 210 -7.02 -17.96 0.71
CA THR A 210 -6.13 -17.02 0.01
C THR A 210 -6.33 -15.56 0.46
N SER A 211 -7.30 -15.29 1.34
CA SER A 211 -7.59 -13.93 1.84
C SER A 211 -6.55 -13.38 2.83
N CYS A 212 -5.34 -13.98 2.93
CA CYS A 212 -4.30 -13.53 3.85
C CYS A 212 -3.71 -12.16 3.51
N CYS A 213 -3.92 -11.67 2.29
CA CYS A 213 -3.55 -10.32 1.89
C CYS A 213 -4.46 -9.22 2.50
N CYS A 214 -5.62 -9.58 3.07
CA CYS A 214 -6.58 -8.65 3.67
C CYS A 214 -6.34 -8.52 5.19
N PRO A 215 -5.83 -7.37 5.69
CA PRO A 215 -5.54 -7.21 7.12
C PRO A 215 -6.76 -7.36 8.04
N PRO A 216 -7.95 -6.84 7.71
CA PRO A 216 -9.16 -7.10 8.49
C PRO A 216 -9.52 -8.58 8.60
N PHE A 217 -9.38 -9.35 7.52
CA PHE A 217 -9.60 -10.80 7.54
C PHE A 217 -8.59 -11.51 8.46
N VAL A 218 -7.31 -11.14 8.38
CA VAL A 218 -6.27 -11.71 9.27
C VAL A 218 -6.56 -11.37 10.74
N ARG A 219 -7.02 -10.16 11.05
CA ARG A 219 -7.44 -9.78 12.42
C ARG A 219 -8.62 -10.61 12.88
N MET A 220 -9.64 -10.75 12.04
CA MET A 220 -10.82 -11.55 12.33
C MET A 220 -10.43 -13.00 12.64
N ALA A 221 -9.62 -13.63 11.78
CA ALA A 221 -9.13 -14.99 11.99
C ALA A 221 -8.32 -15.17 13.28
N LYS A 222 -7.52 -14.17 13.70
CA LYS A 222 -6.81 -14.19 14.99
C LYS A 222 -7.71 -13.98 16.21
N GLY A 223 -8.84 -13.30 16.02
CA GLY A 223 -9.83 -13.02 17.07
C GLY A 223 -10.75 -14.21 17.38
N PHE A 224 -10.94 -15.13 16.43
CA PHE A 224 -11.60 -16.41 16.66
C PHE A 224 -10.68 -17.33 17.49
N LYS A 225 -10.93 -17.39 18.80
CA LYS A 225 -10.32 -18.35 19.73
C LYS A 225 -11.33 -19.39 20.17
#